data_AF-A0AAD9Q6F3-F1
#
_entry.id   AF-A0AAD9Q6F3-F1
#
_cell.length_a   1.000
_cell.length_b   1.000
_cell.length_c   1.000
_cell.angle_alpha   90.00
_cell.angle_beta   90.00
_cell.angle_gamma   90.00
#
_symmetry.space_group_name_H-M   'P 1'
#
loop_
_entity.id
_entity.type
_entity.pdbx_description
1 polymer ?
#
loop_
_entity_poly.entity_id
_entity_poly.type
_entity_poly.pdbx_seq_one_letter_code
_entity_poly.pdbx_strand_id
1 'polypeptide(L)'
;MPGQIKVCIFGSLYSSCLMDVMDLYAEKISCSLISELSASDFLQAEELYISFLGSLLYPKVEKTAEVALRELCSALTFLFVPVLRCMTDKSFSCGRFPQKESIVYQWFDHPCSGGTRNPVKAINVEKEVGAPWNGNNLFNTVKLCELKLRDDDIFEIFYHGTSHESAEDIIDGIDLRKGGKGMDFSSGDGFYVSKDLCLAREWAAHRFGENNSAVLVFQVRKVELRGDSNDNGLDLTGIDRKGKWKELVKIFLSKKPSKRFLKTIKGYDFIEGPMVAKGRDEFLIFPKSKNDSYQLCVRTDNCVSLFDRSLCAVIYFA
;
A
#
# COMPACT_ATOMS: atom_id res chain seq x y z
N MET A 1 7.41 -61.95 40.93
CA MET A 1 6.48 -60.90 41.41
C MET A 1 7.03 -60.33 42.71
N PRO A 2 6.85 -59.04 43.06
CA PRO A 2 6.43 -57.85 42.29
C PRO A 2 7.61 -56.82 42.20
N GLY A 3 7.60 -55.69 41.49
CA GLY A 3 6.56 -55.00 40.73
C GLY A 3 7.17 -54.00 39.74
N GLN A 4 6.41 -53.73 38.67
CA GLN A 4 6.65 -52.64 37.72
C GLN A 4 6.39 -51.28 38.39
N ILE A 5 7.28 -50.30 38.17
CA ILE A 5 6.94 -48.87 38.28
C ILE A 5 7.27 -48.23 36.92
N LYS A 6 6.20 -47.92 36.18
CA LYS A 6 6.16 -46.93 35.11
C LYS A 6 6.68 -45.59 35.64
N VAL A 7 7.33 -44.79 34.80
CA VAL A 7 7.02 -43.36 34.56
C VAL A 7 7.91 -42.86 33.41
N CYS A 8 7.43 -43.13 32.20
CA CYS A 8 7.62 -42.26 31.04
C CYS A 8 6.80 -41.00 31.29
N ILE A 9 7.34 -39.95 31.93
CA ILE A 9 6.64 -38.63 32.01
C ILE A 9 7.60 -37.44 31.84
N PHE A 10 8.93 -37.58 31.93
CA PHE A 10 9.81 -36.39 31.82
C PHE A 10 10.15 -35.94 30.39
N GLY A 11 10.08 -36.83 29.39
CA GLY A 11 10.39 -36.47 28.00
C GLY A 11 9.30 -35.64 27.30
N SER A 12 8.03 -35.77 27.71
CA SER A 12 6.93 -35.07 27.03
C SER A 12 6.69 -33.65 27.56
N LEU A 13 7.07 -33.35 28.81
CA LEU A 13 6.95 -32.01 29.39
C LEU A 13 7.99 -31.02 28.84
N TYR A 14 9.20 -31.49 28.53
CA TYR A 14 10.25 -30.67 27.92
C TYR A 14 9.93 -30.31 26.46
N SER A 15 9.31 -31.24 25.72
CA SER A 15 8.87 -30.99 24.34
C SER A 15 7.62 -30.11 24.29
N SER A 16 6.69 -30.22 25.25
CA SER A 16 5.48 -29.40 25.25
C SER A 16 5.81 -27.96 25.62
N CYS A 17 6.65 -27.71 26.62
CA CYS A 17 6.99 -26.35 27.04
C CYS A 17 7.83 -25.60 25.97
N LEU A 18 8.71 -26.31 25.25
CA LEU A 18 9.46 -25.75 24.13
C LEU A 18 8.55 -25.45 22.92
N MET A 19 7.59 -26.33 22.63
CA MET A 19 6.61 -26.09 21.57
C MET A 19 5.63 -24.98 21.94
N ASP A 20 5.18 -24.87 23.20
CA ASP A 20 4.29 -23.79 23.65
C ASP A 20 4.98 -22.41 23.57
N VAL A 21 6.28 -22.32 23.88
CA VAL A 21 7.06 -21.08 23.72
C VAL A 21 7.29 -20.77 22.23
N MET A 22 7.59 -21.77 21.42
CA MET A 22 7.77 -21.58 19.98
C MET A 22 6.46 -21.26 19.25
N ASP A 23 5.32 -21.80 19.69
CA ASP A 23 3.99 -21.49 19.17
C ASP A 23 3.54 -20.10 19.62
N LEU A 24 3.83 -19.68 20.86
CA LEU A 24 3.59 -18.30 21.31
C LEU A 24 4.37 -17.27 20.46
N TYR A 25 5.60 -17.61 20.07
CA TYR A 25 6.41 -16.79 19.16
C TYR A 25 5.96 -16.90 17.70
N ALA A 26 5.59 -18.08 17.22
CA ALA A 26 5.10 -18.28 15.85
C ALA A 26 3.74 -17.59 15.62
N GLU A 27 2.86 -17.59 16.62
CA GLU A 27 1.58 -16.90 16.60
C GLU A 27 1.74 -15.37 16.69
N LYS A 28 2.73 -14.87 17.45
CA LYS A 28 3.13 -13.44 17.43
C LYS A 28 3.87 -13.00 16.16
N ILE A 29 4.62 -13.90 15.50
CA ILE A 29 5.43 -13.62 14.30
C ILE A 29 4.63 -13.82 13.00
N SER A 30 3.41 -14.35 13.07
CA SER A 30 2.46 -14.41 11.95
C SER A 30 2.05 -12.98 11.50
N CYS A 31 2.84 -12.45 10.56
CA CYS A 31 2.64 -11.39 9.56
C CYS A 31 1.67 -10.20 9.79
N SER A 32 1.23 -9.87 11.00
CA SER A 32 0.39 -8.67 11.21
C SER A 32 0.62 -7.86 12.48
N LEU A 33 1.59 -8.17 13.35
CA LEU A 33 1.77 -7.47 14.63
C LEU A 33 3.21 -7.06 14.98
N ILE A 34 4.03 -6.70 13.99
CA ILE A 34 5.37 -6.14 14.28
C ILE A 34 5.28 -4.71 14.85
N SER A 35 4.15 -4.02 14.69
CA SER A 35 3.94 -2.66 15.22
C SER A 35 3.64 -2.59 16.72
N GLU A 36 3.50 -3.72 17.43
CA GLU A 36 3.08 -3.74 18.84
C GLU A 36 4.09 -4.40 19.79
N LEU A 37 5.33 -4.66 19.37
CA LEU A 37 6.36 -5.14 20.31
C LEU A 37 6.86 -3.98 21.18
N SER A 38 6.49 -4.01 22.45
CA SER A 38 6.89 -3.03 23.46
C SER A 38 8.19 -3.45 24.15
N ALA A 39 8.92 -2.50 24.74
CA ALA A 39 10.13 -2.82 25.53
C ALA A 39 9.85 -3.80 26.69
N SER A 40 8.62 -3.86 27.20
CA SER A 40 8.20 -4.83 28.22
C SER A 40 8.13 -6.27 27.71
N ASP A 41 7.87 -6.50 26.42
CA ASP A 41 7.87 -7.86 25.84
C ASP A 41 9.28 -8.47 25.82
N PHE A 42 10.32 -7.64 25.72
CA PHE A 42 11.72 -8.07 25.73
C PHE A 42 12.21 -8.43 27.15
N LEU A 43 11.76 -7.72 28.18
CA LEU A 43 12.09 -8.03 29.59
C LEU A 43 11.47 -9.36 30.04
N GLN A 44 10.27 -9.68 29.56
CA GLN A 44 9.61 -10.95 29.85
C GLN A 44 10.33 -12.15 29.22
N ALA A 45 10.94 -11.95 28.04
CA ALA A 45 11.80 -12.94 27.40
C ALA A 45 13.12 -13.15 28.18
N GLU A 46 13.66 -12.09 28.77
CA GLU A 46 14.88 -12.14 29.58
C GLU A 46 14.65 -12.89 30.91
N GLU A 47 13.52 -12.69 31.59
CA GLU A 47 13.13 -13.44 32.79
C GLU A 47 12.89 -14.93 32.51
N LEU A 48 12.24 -15.26 31.38
CA LEU A 48 12.05 -16.65 30.94
C LEU A 48 13.38 -17.33 30.61
N TYR A 49 14.32 -16.60 29.99
CA TYR A 49 15.66 -17.09 29.68
C TYR A 49 16.49 -17.32 30.94
N ILE A 50 16.43 -16.42 31.92
CA ILE A 50 17.12 -16.55 33.21
C ILE A 50 16.53 -17.71 34.04
N SER A 51 15.20 -17.86 34.06
CA SER A 51 14.52 -18.97 34.75
C SER A 51 14.88 -20.34 34.14
N PHE A 52 14.92 -20.41 32.81
CA PHE A 52 15.33 -21.60 32.08
C PHE A 52 16.80 -21.98 32.33
N LEU A 53 17.72 -21.00 32.31
CA LEU A 53 19.13 -21.20 32.65
C LEU A 53 19.31 -21.60 34.13
N GLY A 54 18.50 -21.04 35.03
CA GLY A 54 18.46 -21.44 36.43
C GLY A 54 18.03 -22.90 36.64
N SER A 55 17.10 -23.40 35.83
CA SER A 55 16.64 -24.80 35.89
C SER A 55 17.68 -25.82 35.40
N LEU A 56 18.65 -25.38 34.57
CA LEU A 56 19.72 -26.21 34.02
C LEU A 56 20.90 -26.43 34.99
N LEU A 57 20.96 -25.67 36.09
CA LEU A 57 22.05 -25.70 37.08
C LEU A 57 21.88 -26.75 38.19
N TYR A 58 20.88 -27.64 38.13
CA TYR A 58 20.76 -28.75 39.08
C TYR A 58 21.67 -29.93 38.71
N PRO A 59 22.60 -30.34 39.59
CA PRO A 59 23.69 -31.23 39.22
C PRO A 59 23.24 -32.69 39.32
N LYS A 60 22.85 -33.30 38.18
CA LYS A 60 22.96 -34.77 38.06
C LYS A 60 22.92 -35.37 36.65
N VAL A 61 23.29 -34.64 35.59
CA VAL A 61 23.63 -35.28 34.30
C VAL A 61 24.66 -34.43 33.54
N GLU A 62 25.89 -34.38 34.05
CA GLU A 62 26.95 -33.47 33.59
C GLU A 62 27.25 -33.60 32.08
N LYS A 63 27.22 -34.83 31.51
CA LYS A 63 27.53 -35.05 30.09
C LYS A 63 26.38 -34.73 29.12
N THR A 64 25.12 -34.86 29.55
CA THR A 64 23.97 -34.64 28.66
C THR A 64 23.52 -33.18 28.68
N ALA A 65 23.67 -32.52 29.83
CA ALA A 65 23.38 -31.08 29.96
C ALA A 65 24.36 -30.23 29.14
N GLU A 66 25.65 -30.59 29.09
CA GLU A 66 26.65 -29.85 28.32
C GLU A 66 26.44 -29.98 26.81
N VAL A 67 26.05 -31.18 26.34
CA VAL A 67 25.66 -31.42 24.94
C VAL A 67 24.37 -30.70 24.60
N ALA A 68 23.34 -30.78 25.46
CA ALA A 68 22.08 -30.06 25.27
C ALA A 68 22.26 -28.54 25.27
N LEU A 69 23.14 -28.02 26.13
CA LEU A 69 23.49 -26.60 26.18
C LEU A 69 24.23 -26.18 24.91
N ARG A 70 25.15 -27.00 24.39
CA ARG A 70 25.82 -26.75 23.11
C ARG A 70 24.86 -26.73 21.93
N GLU A 71 23.96 -27.71 21.86
CA GLU A 71 22.95 -27.79 20.80
C GLU A 71 21.96 -26.63 20.89
N LEU A 72 21.54 -26.25 22.10
CA LEU A 72 20.69 -25.08 22.34
C LEU A 72 21.41 -23.77 21.96
N CYS A 73 22.66 -23.58 22.38
CA CYS A 73 23.45 -22.41 21.98
C CYS A 73 23.67 -22.38 20.46
N SER A 74 23.87 -23.52 19.82
CA SER A 74 24.00 -23.64 18.37
C SER A 74 22.68 -23.32 17.66
N ALA A 75 21.55 -23.83 18.16
CA ALA A 75 20.21 -23.54 17.64
C ALA A 75 19.81 -22.07 17.85
N LEU A 76 20.11 -21.50 19.02
CA LEU A 76 19.92 -20.08 19.29
C LEU A 76 20.80 -19.23 18.37
N THR A 77 22.08 -19.55 18.19
CA THR A 77 22.94 -18.83 17.24
C THR A 77 22.43 -18.96 15.81
N PHE A 78 21.93 -20.16 15.43
CA PHE A 78 21.36 -20.43 14.12
C PHE A 78 20.03 -19.72 13.87
N LEU A 79 19.23 -19.43 14.90
CA LEU A 79 17.97 -18.69 14.79
C LEU A 79 18.16 -17.18 14.95
N PHE A 80 19.04 -16.75 15.87
CA PHE A 80 19.35 -15.35 16.10
C PHE A 80 20.03 -14.71 14.89
N VAL A 81 20.96 -15.38 14.22
CA VAL A 81 21.65 -14.76 13.07
C VAL A 81 20.68 -14.45 11.92
N PRO A 82 19.78 -15.36 11.47
CA PRO A 82 18.78 -15.06 10.46
C PRO A 82 17.70 -14.09 10.93
N VAL A 83 17.25 -14.15 12.20
CA VAL A 83 16.26 -13.22 12.74
C VAL A 83 16.84 -11.83 12.86
N LEU A 84 18.04 -11.69 13.41
CA LEU A 84 18.76 -10.42 13.50
C LEU A 84 19.09 -9.90 12.11
N ARG A 85 19.47 -10.77 11.16
CA ARG A 85 19.68 -10.41 9.75
C ARG A 85 18.40 -9.94 9.08
N CYS A 86 17.27 -10.61 9.32
CA CYS A 86 15.94 -10.20 8.85
C CYS A 86 15.50 -8.86 9.46
N MET A 87 15.79 -8.64 10.75
CA MET A 87 15.54 -7.38 11.43
C MET A 87 16.45 -6.28 10.91
N THR A 88 17.74 -6.53 10.68
CA THR A 88 18.67 -5.55 10.10
C THR A 88 18.32 -5.26 8.66
N ASP A 89 17.99 -6.26 7.85
CA ASP A 89 17.61 -6.05 6.45
C ASP A 89 16.31 -5.24 6.32
N LYS A 90 15.35 -5.43 7.25
CA LYS A 90 14.12 -4.62 7.34
C LYS A 90 14.30 -3.26 8.03
N SER A 91 15.26 -3.11 8.94
CA SER A 91 15.53 -1.82 9.62
C SER A 91 16.47 -0.91 8.82
N PHE A 92 17.35 -1.47 7.98
CA PHE A 92 18.12 -0.74 6.98
C PHE A 92 17.34 -0.45 5.69
N SER A 93 16.17 -1.07 5.48
CA SER A 93 15.23 -0.69 4.42
C SER A 93 14.25 0.43 4.83
N CYS A 94 14.38 1.00 6.03
CA CYS A 94 13.49 2.05 6.55
C CYS A 94 13.96 3.45 6.09
N GLY A 95 14.34 3.56 4.81
CA GLY A 95 14.65 4.85 4.20
C GLY A 95 13.39 5.70 4.06
N ARG A 96 13.55 7.03 4.08
CA ARG A 96 12.42 7.97 3.88
C ARG A 96 11.74 7.81 2.53
N PHE A 97 12.48 7.31 1.55
CA PHE A 97 12.00 7.07 0.19
C PHE A 97 12.24 5.61 -0.23
N PRO A 98 11.39 5.02 -1.08
CA PRO A 98 11.54 3.62 -1.51
C PRO A 98 12.76 3.38 -2.37
N GLN A 99 13.20 4.40 -3.12
CA GLN A 99 14.26 4.28 -4.12
C GLN A 99 15.22 5.46 -4.01
N LYS A 100 16.52 5.19 -4.16
CA LYS A 100 17.61 6.19 -4.27
C LYS A 100 17.47 7.35 -3.27
N GLU A 101 17.34 7.02 -1.98
CA GLU A 101 17.04 7.98 -0.89
C GLU A 101 17.96 9.22 -0.87
N SER A 102 19.22 9.08 -1.28
CA SER A 102 20.18 10.19 -1.33
C SER A 102 19.94 11.20 -2.46
N ILE A 103 19.06 10.89 -3.42
CA ILE A 103 18.71 11.75 -4.56
C ILE A 103 17.35 12.39 -4.29
N VAL A 104 17.34 13.69 -4.01
CA VAL A 104 16.14 14.49 -3.71
C VAL A 104 16.08 15.69 -4.65
N TYR A 105 14.88 16.08 -5.09
CA TYR A 105 14.62 17.20 -6.01
C TYR A 105 15.30 17.10 -7.39
N GLN A 106 15.63 15.86 -7.78
CA GLN A 106 16.23 15.52 -9.08
C GLN A 106 15.56 14.27 -9.64
N TRP A 107 15.17 14.33 -10.91
CA TRP A 107 14.60 13.18 -11.61
C TRP A 107 15.66 12.11 -11.86
N PHE A 108 15.29 10.85 -11.62
CA PHE A 108 16.09 9.69 -11.92
C PHE A 108 15.26 8.60 -12.62
N ASP A 109 15.93 7.69 -13.31
CA ASP A 109 15.25 6.49 -13.83
C ASP A 109 14.86 5.56 -12.69
N HIS A 110 13.57 5.27 -12.59
CA HIS A 110 13.05 4.24 -11.68
C HIS A 110 13.54 2.87 -12.17
N PRO A 111 14.04 2.00 -11.28
CA PRO A 111 14.48 0.66 -11.67
C PRO A 111 13.27 -0.18 -12.10
N CYS A 112 12.97 -0.19 -13.40
CA CYS A 112 11.89 -1.04 -13.92
C CYS A 112 12.19 -2.52 -13.64
N SER A 113 11.22 -3.21 -13.03
CA SER A 113 11.14 -4.67 -13.08
C SER A 113 11.05 -5.08 -14.55
N GLY A 114 11.93 -5.99 -14.99
CA GLY A 114 12.12 -6.29 -16.42
C GLY A 114 10.80 -6.58 -17.15
N GLY A 115 10.43 -5.71 -18.10
CA GLY A 115 9.18 -5.81 -18.85
C GLY A 115 9.13 -4.83 -20.04
N THR A 116 8.07 -4.91 -20.85
CA THR A 116 7.84 -4.07 -22.05
C THR A 116 7.24 -2.69 -21.74
N ARG A 117 7.28 -2.24 -20.49
CA ARG A 117 6.72 -0.95 -20.07
C ARG A 117 7.65 0.20 -20.42
N ASN A 118 7.05 1.38 -20.58
CA ASN A 118 7.81 2.59 -20.78
C ASN A 118 8.68 2.89 -19.54
N PRO A 119 9.89 3.44 -19.71
CA PRO A 119 10.70 3.87 -18.59
C PRO A 119 9.94 4.88 -17.73
N VAL A 120 9.90 4.64 -16.42
CA VAL A 120 9.26 5.55 -15.45
C VAL A 120 10.33 6.42 -14.81
N LYS A 121 10.08 7.73 -14.76
CA LYS A 121 10.92 8.68 -14.01
C LYS A 121 10.45 8.79 -12.57
N ALA A 122 11.38 8.91 -11.64
CA ALA A 122 11.07 9.07 -10.23
C ALA A 122 11.77 10.32 -9.67
N ILE A 123 11.12 10.97 -8.71
CA ILE A 123 11.70 12.07 -7.94
C ILE A 123 11.29 11.89 -6.48
N ASN A 124 12.25 12.10 -5.59
CA ASN A 124 12.01 12.18 -4.16
C ASN A 124 11.88 13.65 -3.76
N VAL A 125 10.86 13.97 -2.98
CA VAL A 125 10.51 15.34 -2.60
C VAL A 125 10.32 15.38 -1.09
N GLU A 126 11.13 16.18 -0.41
CA GLU A 126 11.02 16.38 1.03
C GLU A 126 10.23 17.66 1.34
N LYS A 127 9.41 17.61 2.39
CA LYS A 127 8.71 18.79 2.92
C LYS A 127 9.68 19.65 3.73
N GLU A 128 9.78 20.93 3.37
CA GLU A 128 10.45 21.89 4.24
C GLU A 128 9.69 22.06 5.56
N VAL A 129 10.41 21.99 6.68
CA VAL A 129 9.83 22.11 8.02
C VAL A 129 9.09 23.45 8.15
N GLY A 130 7.80 23.38 8.51
CA GLY A 130 6.96 24.56 8.70
C GLY A 130 6.38 25.18 7.42
N ALA A 131 6.71 24.65 6.23
CA ALA A 131 6.15 25.14 4.98
C ALA A 131 4.89 24.36 4.56
N PRO A 132 3.80 25.05 4.17
CA PRO A 132 2.65 24.38 3.57
C PRO A 132 2.95 23.97 2.13
N TRP A 133 2.39 22.84 1.71
CA TRP A 133 2.30 22.49 0.29
C TRP A 133 1.22 23.35 -0.35
N ASN A 134 1.60 24.44 -1.02
CA ASN A 134 0.69 25.15 -1.91
C ASN A 134 0.97 24.72 -3.37
N GLY A 135 0.00 24.93 -4.27
CA GLY A 135 0.10 24.40 -5.62
C GLY A 135 1.29 24.91 -6.42
N ASN A 136 1.54 26.23 -6.40
CA ASN A 136 2.67 26.81 -7.11
C ASN A 136 4.01 26.26 -6.60
N ASN A 137 4.16 26.12 -5.28
CA ASN A 137 5.35 25.54 -4.67
C ASN A 137 5.51 24.08 -5.11
N LEU A 138 4.44 23.29 -5.08
CA LEU A 138 4.50 21.88 -5.48
C LEU A 138 4.95 21.71 -6.94
N PHE A 139 4.36 22.46 -7.88
CA PHE A 139 4.76 22.39 -9.29
C PHE A 139 6.22 22.80 -9.50
N ASN A 140 6.68 23.86 -8.82
CA ASN A 140 8.06 24.30 -8.87
C ASN A 140 9.03 23.28 -8.26
N THR A 141 8.67 22.65 -7.15
CA THR A 141 9.49 21.66 -6.45
C THR A 141 9.63 20.37 -7.26
N VAL A 142 8.54 19.89 -7.85
CA VAL A 142 8.52 18.64 -8.63
C VAL A 142 9.20 18.84 -10.00
N LYS A 143 9.23 20.07 -10.52
CA LYS A 143 9.83 20.40 -11.83
C LYS A 143 9.29 19.50 -12.96
N LEU A 144 7.98 19.31 -13.01
CA LEU A 144 7.32 18.48 -14.05
C LEU A 144 7.67 18.91 -15.47
N CYS A 145 8.03 20.17 -15.69
CA CYS A 145 8.47 20.69 -16.98
C CYS A 145 9.74 19.99 -17.51
N GLU A 146 10.60 19.45 -16.64
CA GLU A 146 11.81 18.70 -17.04
C GLU A 146 11.48 17.39 -17.77
N LEU A 147 10.30 16.81 -17.50
CA LEU A 147 9.82 15.60 -18.14
C LEU A 147 9.28 15.81 -19.56
N LYS A 148 9.16 17.08 -20.01
CA LYS A 148 8.61 17.45 -21.33
C LYS A 148 7.24 16.81 -21.61
N LEU A 149 6.43 16.64 -20.56
CA LEU A 149 5.06 16.17 -20.70
C LEU A 149 4.26 17.21 -21.49
N ARG A 150 3.32 16.71 -22.28
CA ARG A 150 2.39 17.44 -23.12
C ARG A 150 0.99 17.22 -22.56
N ASP A 151 0.31 18.32 -22.31
CA ASP A 151 -1.11 18.40 -22.05
C ASP A 151 -1.70 19.31 -23.13
N ASP A 152 -2.04 18.71 -24.27
CA ASP A 152 -2.36 19.40 -25.52
C ASP A 152 -3.56 18.72 -26.19
N ASP A 153 -3.86 19.04 -27.45
CA ASP A 153 -5.00 18.42 -28.16
C ASP A 153 -4.85 16.91 -28.39
N ILE A 154 -3.67 16.33 -28.13
CA ILE A 154 -3.37 14.91 -28.32
C ILE A 154 -3.34 14.16 -26.99
N PHE A 155 -2.91 14.80 -25.91
CA PHE A 155 -2.68 14.15 -24.61
C PHE A 155 -3.46 14.80 -23.46
N GLU A 156 -3.82 13.99 -22.47
CA GLU A 156 -4.29 14.44 -21.15
C GLU A 156 -3.35 13.96 -20.06
N ILE A 157 -3.06 14.84 -19.10
CA ILE A 157 -2.31 14.48 -17.91
C ILE A 157 -3.27 14.11 -16.78
N PHE A 158 -2.98 12.99 -16.12
CA PHE A 158 -3.70 12.50 -14.97
C PHE A 158 -2.76 12.16 -13.81
N TYR A 159 -3.26 12.31 -12.59
CA TYR A 159 -2.54 12.11 -11.35
C TYR A 159 -3.26 11.09 -10.46
N HIS A 160 -2.54 10.11 -9.93
CA HIS A 160 -3.05 9.17 -8.93
C HIS A 160 -2.29 9.35 -7.62
N GLY A 161 -2.98 9.81 -6.58
CA GLY A 161 -2.42 9.84 -5.22
C GLY A 161 -2.51 8.48 -4.55
N THR A 162 -1.44 8.02 -3.91
CA THR A 162 -1.38 6.70 -3.24
C THR A 162 -0.27 6.65 -2.18
N SER A 163 0.01 5.48 -1.60
CA SER A 163 1.16 5.30 -0.71
C SER A 163 2.45 4.98 -1.46
N HIS A 164 3.61 5.07 -0.80
CA HIS A 164 4.88 4.64 -1.40
C HIS A 164 4.83 3.18 -1.89
N GLU A 165 4.37 2.26 -1.04
CA GLU A 165 4.24 0.83 -1.35
C GLU A 165 3.28 0.60 -2.52
N SER A 166 2.11 1.24 -2.49
CA SER A 166 1.13 1.08 -3.57
C SER A 166 1.61 1.69 -4.89
N ALA A 167 2.49 2.69 -4.85
CA ALA A 167 3.08 3.24 -6.07
C ALA A 167 4.02 2.22 -6.74
N GLU A 168 4.85 1.49 -5.99
CA GLU A 168 5.67 0.40 -6.54
C GLU A 168 4.78 -0.69 -7.15
N ASP A 169 3.71 -1.09 -6.46
CA ASP A 169 2.73 -2.06 -6.99
C ASP A 169 2.12 -1.58 -8.32
N ILE A 170 1.77 -0.29 -8.45
CA ILE A 170 1.15 0.27 -9.66
C ILE A 170 2.16 0.38 -10.80
N ILE A 171 3.43 0.70 -10.49
CA ILE A 171 4.52 0.73 -11.47
C ILE A 171 4.69 -0.65 -12.12
N ASP A 172 4.49 -1.72 -11.36
CA ASP A 172 4.45 -3.10 -11.89
C ASP A 172 3.13 -3.41 -12.62
N GLY A 173 1.99 -2.93 -12.10
CA GLY A 173 0.69 -3.13 -12.73
C GLY A 173 -0.51 -2.60 -11.96
N ILE A 174 -1.40 -1.88 -12.65
CA ILE A 174 -2.69 -1.52 -12.07
C ILE A 174 -3.59 -2.77 -11.97
N ASP A 175 -3.94 -3.16 -10.74
CA ASP A 175 -4.93 -4.21 -10.47
C ASP A 175 -6.24 -3.59 -9.95
N LEU A 176 -7.30 -3.59 -10.77
CA LEU A 176 -8.60 -3.02 -10.39
C LEU A 176 -9.20 -3.67 -9.14
N ARG A 177 -8.85 -4.94 -8.85
CA ARG A 177 -9.37 -5.69 -7.69
C ARG A 177 -8.85 -5.15 -6.36
N LYS A 178 -7.77 -4.36 -6.37
CA LYS A 178 -7.27 -3.62 -5.20
C LYS A 178 -8.08 -2.33 -4.93
N GLY A 179 -9.05 -2.00 -5.77
CA GLY A 179 -9.91 -0.83 -5.62
C GLY A 179 -10.73 -0.84 -4.32
N GLY A 180 -10.96 0.35 -3.76
CA GLY A 180 -11.79 0.51 -2.56
C GLY A 180 -13.26 0.15 -2.78
N LYS A 181 -13.94 -0.32 -1.72
CA LYS A 181 -15.40 -0.53 -1.72
C LYS A 181 -16.14 0.76 -1.38
N GLY A 182 -17.27 1.01 -2.03
CA GLY A 182 -18.08 2.20 -1.76
C GLY A 182 -17.40 3.50 -2.17
N MET A 183 -16.70 3.48 -3.29
CA MET A 183 -16.12 4.68 -3.90
C MET A 183 -17.16 5.37 -4.78
N ASP A 184 -16.85 6.56 -5.28
CA ASP A 184 -17.83 7.41 -5.95
C ASP A 184 -18.39 6.77 -7.23
N PHE A 185 -17.55 6.07 -8.01
CA PHE A 185 -17.88 5.45 -9.30
C PHE A 185 -17.54 3.94 -9.38
N SER A 186 -17.20 3.31 -8.25
CA SER A 186 -16.83 1.90 -8.21
C SER A 186 -16.99 1.30 -6.82
N SER A 187 -16.95 -0.04 -6.73
CA SER A 187 -16.98 -0.71 -5.43
C SER A 187 -16.19 -2.01 -5.48
N GLY A 188 -14.88 -1.91 -5.29
CA GLY A 188 -13.94 -3.03 -5.31
C GLY A 188 -13.22 -3.24 -6.65
N ASP A 189 -13.49 -2.38 -7.64
CA ASP A 189 -13.15 -2.62 -9.06
C ASP A 189 -12.91 -1.31 -9.82
N GLY A 190 -12.05 -0.42 -9.29
CA GLY A 190 -11.77 0.84 -9.97
C GLY A 190 -10.46 1.50 -9.55
N PHE A 191 -9.85 2.20 -10.51
CA PHE A 191 -8.63 2.97 -10.33
C PHE A 191 -8.92 4.45 -10.61
N TYR A 192 -8.64 5.33 -9.65
CA TYR A 192 -9.07 6.73 -9.71
C TYR A 192 -7.92 7.66 -10.02
N VAL A 193 -8.12 8.57 -10.96
CA VAL A 193 -7.16 9.63 -11.27
C VAL A 193 -7.84 10.99 -11.24
N SER A 194 -7.06 12.04 -11.06
CA SER A 194 -7.50 13.44 -11.13
C SER A 194 -6.67 14.22 -12.15
N LYS A 195 -7.15 15.40 -12.55
CA LYS A 195 -6.40 16.37 -13.36
C LYS A 195 -5.58 17.34 -12.50
N ASP A 196 -5.73 17.28 -11.19
CA ASP A 196 -5.09 18.17 -10.23
C ASP A 196 -4.06 17.40 -9.39
N LEU A 197 -2.79 17.76 -9.57
CA LEU A 197 -1.66 17.20 -8.82
C LEU A 197 -1.78 17.47 -7.32
N CYS A 198 -2.18 18.69 -6.94
CA CYS A 198 -2.32 19.09 -5.54
C CYS A 198 -3.41 18.27 -4.87
N LEU A 199 -4.55 18.11 -5.55
CA LEU A 199 -5.66 17.32 -5.04
C LEU A 199 -5.28 15.83 -4.88
N ALA A 200 -4.55 15.26 -5.84
CA ALA A 200 -4.04 13.89 -5.75
C ALA A 200 -3.09 13.72 -4.55
N ARG A 201 -2.16 14.67 -4.37
CA ARG A 201 -1.21 14.69 -3.26
C ARG A 201 -1.90 14.87 -1.91
N GLU A 202 -2.83 15.82 -1.79
CA GLU A 202 -3.61 16.05 -0.57
C GLU A 202 -4.38 14.79 -0.17
N TRP A 203 -5.01 14.12 -1.15
CA TRP A 203 -5.70 12.86 -0.90
C TRP A 203 -4.77 11.78 -0.39
N ALA A 204 -3.60 11.61 -1.03
CA ALA A 204 -2.59 10.63 -0.64
C ALA A 204 -2.08 10.89 0.78
N ALA A 205 -1.67 12.13 1.07
CA ALA A 205 -1.17 12.53 2.38
C ALA A 205 -2.21 12.34 3.49
N HIS A 206 -3.46 12.73 3.24
CA HIS A 206 -4.55 12.53 4.19
C HIS A 206 -4.81 11.03 4.45
N ARG A 207 -4.65 10.18 3.44
CA ARG A 207 -4.99 8.75 3.53
C ARG A 207 -3.87 7.89 4.10
N PHE A 208 -2.62 8.17 3.75
CA PHE A 208 -1.46 7.33 4.02
C PHE A 208 -0.39 8.00 4.90
N GLY A 209 -0.53 9.30 5.18
CA GLY A 209 0.44 10.10 5.92
C GLY A 209 1.34 10.92 4.98
N GLU A 210 1.81 12.07 5.48
CA GLU A 210 2.67 12.99 4.73
C GLU A 210 3.92 12.28 4.19
N ASN A 211 4.55 11.44 5.01
CA ASN A 211 5.87 10.86 4.74
C ASN A 211 5.81 9.49 4.04
N ASN A 212 4.61 9.07 3.64
CA ASN A 212 4.38 7.80 2.95
C ASN A 212 3.42 8.01 1.78
N SER A 213 3.38 9.22 1.24
CA SER A 213 2.48 9.60 0.16
C SER A 213 3.23 9.69 -1.16
N ALA A 214 2.62 9.19 -2.22
CA ALA A 214 3.16 9.26 -3.57
C ALA A 214 2.09 9.76 -4.54
N VAL A 215 2.53 10.34 -5.65
CA VAL A 215 1.67 10.63 -6.80
C VAL A 215 2.27 10.04 -8.06
N LEU A 216 1.50 9.22 -8.77
CA LEU A 216 1.83 8.77 -10.12
C LEU A 216 1.28 9.74 -11.16
N VAL A 217 2.04 9.94 -12.24
CA VAL A 217 1.73 10.86 -13.34
C VAL A 217 1.58 10.07 -14.64
N PHE A 218 0.41 10.20 -15.26
CA PHE A 218 0.06 9.53 -16.50
C PHE A 218 -0.11 10.56 -17.62
N GLN A 219 0.49 10.32 -18.77
CA GLN A 219 0.24 11.07 -20.00
C GLN A 219 -0.52 10.17 -20.98
N VAL A 220 -1.84 10.35 -21.04
CA VAL A 220 -2.73 9.47 -21.78
C VAL A 220 -3.10 10.10 -23.12
N ARG A 221 -3.06 9.33 -24.22
CA ARG A 221 -3.53 9.80 -25.53
C ARG A 221 -5.05 9.94 -25.54
N LYS A 222 -5.55 11.12 -25.87
CA LYS A 222 -6.99 11.48 -25.87
C LYS A 222 -7.82 10.54 -26.73
N VAL A 223 -7.41 10.33 -27.98
CA VAL A 223 -8.16 9.49 -28.94
C VAL A 223 -8.28 8.03 -28.48
N GLU A 224 -7.28 7.50 -27.78
CA GLU A 224 -7.31 6.13 -27.27
C GLU A 224 -8.16 6.02 -26.00
N LEU A 225 -8.12 7.04 -25.13
CA LEU A 225 -8.95 7.08 -23.94
C LEU A 225 -10.42 7.27 -24.31
N ARG A 226 -10.71 8.30 -25.10
CA ARG A 226 -12.06 8.82 -25.32
C ARG A 226 -12.76 8.21 -26.54
N GLY A 227 -12.01 7.74 -27.53
CA GLY A 227 -12.55 7.39 -28.84
C GLY A 227 -12.84 8.64 -29.67
N ASP A 228 -13.27 8.45 -30.92
CA ASP A 228 -13.51 9.54 -31.86
C ASP A 228 -14.68 10.44 -31.45
N SER A 229 -15.63 9.90 -30.68
CA SER A 229 -16.87 10.59 -30.26
C SER A 229 -17.02 10.73 -28.74
N ASN A 230 -15.94 10.52 -27.97
CA ASN A 230 -15.96 10.50 -26.50
C ASN A 230 -16.94 9.45 -25.93
N ASP A 231 -17.08 8.32 -26.61
CA ASP A 231 -18.06 7.26 -26.34
C ASP A 231 -17.50 6.09 -25.50
N ASN A 232 -16.18 6.02 -25.33
CA ASN A 232 -15.55 5.02 -24.46
C ASN A 232 -15.89 5.25 -22.97
N GLY A 233 -16.21 6.49 -22.58
CA GLY A 233 -16.44 6.88 -21.19
C GLY A 233 -17.86 7.31 -20.88
N LEU A 234 -18.28 7.11 -19.63
CA LEU A 234 -19.49 7.73 -19.09
C LEU A 234 -19.15 9.10 -18.49
N ASP A 235 -19.44 10.17 -19.23
CA ASP A 235 -19.25 11.54 -18.78
C ASP A 235 -20.43 12.07 -17.94
N LEU A 236 -20.13 12.40 -16.68
CA LEU A 236 -21.05 12.96 -15.69
C LEU A 236 -20.65 14.37 -15.24
N THR A 237 -19.78 15.06 -15.99
CA THR A 237 -19.29 16.42 -15.67
C THR A 237 -20.33 17.51 -15.98
N GLY A 238 -21.21 17.27 -16.95
CA GLY A 238 -22.22 18.24 -17.39
C GLY A 238 -23.28 18.58 -16.32
N ILE A 239 -23.70 19.84 -16.29
CA ILE A 239 -24.74 20.33 -15.33
C ILE A 239 -26.06 19.57 -15.51
N ASP A 240 -26.41 19.22 -16.75
CA ASP A 240 -27.59 18.41 -17.10
C ASP A 240 -27.48 16.95 -16.62
N ARG A 241 -26.26 16.46 -16.36
CA ARG A 241 -25.96 15.11 -15.87
C ARG A 241 -26.01 14.98 -14.35
N LYS A 242 -26.19 16.09 -13.60
CA LYS A 242 -26.18 16.11 -12.13
C LYS A 242 -27.12 15.10 -11.47
N GLY A 243 -28.32 14.89 -12.05
CA GLY A 243 -29.27 13.88 -11.58
C GLY A 243 -28.71 12.46 -11.71
N LYS A 244 -28.20 12.12 -12.89
CA LYS A 244 -27.57 10.81 -13.18
C LYS A 244 -26.34 10.57 -12.31
N TRP A 245 -25.49 11.60 -12.14
CA TRP A 245 -24.34 11.55 -11.24
C TRP A 245 -24.77 11.18 -9.82
N LYS A 246 -25.79 11.86 -9.28
CA LYS A 246 -26.27 11.64 -7.90
C LYS A 246 -26.79 10.21 -7.70
N GLU A 247 -27.56 9.69 -8.67
CA GLU A 247 -28.09 8.33 -8.62
C GLU A 247 -26.97 7.28 -8.68
N LEU A 248 -26.05 7.43 -9.62
CA LEU A 248 -24.92 6.51 -9.80
C LEU A 248 -24.04 6.47 -8.54
N VAL A 249 -23.65 7.64 -8.03
CA VAL A 249 -22.85 7.75 -6.82
C VAL A 249 -23.55 7.08 -5.64
N LYS A 250 -24.84 7.35 -5.43
CA LYS A 250 -25.61 6.75 -4.33
C LYS A 250 -25.58 5.22 -4.39
N ILE A 251 -25.68 4.65 -5.60
CA ILE A 251 -25.63 3.19 -5.79
C ILE A 251 -24.25 2.65 -5.38
N PHE A 252 -23.16 3.27 -5.82
CA PHE A 252 -21.82 2.78 -5.46
C PHE A 252 -21.49 2.98 -3.98
N LEU A 253 -21.80 4.15 -3.41
CA LEU A 253 -21.59 4.43 -1.98
C LEU A 253 -22.32 3.44 -1.06
N SER A 254 -23.42 2.83 -1.51
CA SER A 254 -24.11 1.76 -0.78
C SER A 254 -23.28 0.47 -0.60
N LYS A 255 -22.13 0.36 -1.30
CA LYS A 255 -21.24 -0.81 -1.37
C LYS A 255 -21.89 -2.06 -1.98
N LYS A 256 -23.15 -1.98 -2.44
CA LYS A 256 -23.93 -3.11 -2.94
C LYS A 256 -24.61 -2.79 -4.29
N PRO A 257 -23.85 -2.41 -5.33
CA PRO A 257 -24.43 -2.19 -6.65
C PRO A 257 -25.07 -3.49 -7.16
N SER A 258 -26.29 -3.39 -7.68
CA SER A 258 -26.99 -4.57 -8.21
C SER A 258 -26.32 -5.08 -9.49
N LYS A 259 -26.36 -6.40 -9.74
CA LYS A 259 -25.84 -6.98 -10.99
C LYS A 259 -26.49 -6.36 -12.24
N ARG A 260 -27.78 -5.99 -12.17
CA ARG A 260 -28.49 -5.33 -13.26
C ARG A 260 -27.88 -3.95 -13.56
N PHE A 261 -27.59 -3.16 -12.53
CA PHE A 261 -26.93 -1.87 -12.67
C PHE A 261 -25.50 -2.02 -13.19
N LEU A 262 -24.71 -2.96 -12.66
CA LEU A 262 -23.34 -3.19 -13.15
C LEU A 262 -23.31 -3.53 -14.65
N LYS A 263 -24.32 -4.26 -15.16
CA LYS A 263 -24.45 -4.52 -16.59
C LYS A 263 -24.68 -3.26 -17.43
N THR A 264 -25.36 -2.23 -16.91
CA THR A 264 -25.63 -1.00 -17.67
C THR A 264 -24.39 -0.12 -17.82
N ILE A 265 -23.42 -0.27 -16.91
CA ILE A 265 -22.18 0.52 -16.93
C ILE A 265 -20.97 -0.27 -17.42
N LYS A 266 -21.10 -1.59 -17.63
CA LYS A 266 -20.00 -2.46 -18.10
C LYS A 266 -19.46 -2.06 -19.48
N GLY A 267 -20.25 -1.34 -20.27
CA GLY A 267 -19.86 -0.88 -21.60
C GLY A 267 -18.91 0.33 -21.60
N TYR A 268 -18.65 0.94 -20.45
CA TYR A 268 -17.76 2.09 -20.36
C TYR A 268 -16.40 1.71 -19.77
N ASP A 269 -15.35 2.14 -20.44
CA ASP A 269 -13.95 1.96 -20.04
C ASP A 269 -13.59 2.79 -18.81
N PHE A 270 -14.26 3.93 -18.65
CA PHE A 270 -14.14 4.79 -17.49
C PHE A 270 -15.44 5.55 -17.20
N ILE A 271 -15.52 6.11 -15.99
CA ILE A 271 -16.57 7.05 -15.57
C ILE A 271 -15.89 8.31 -15.06
N GLU A 272 -16.27 9.48 -15.56
CA GLU A 272 -15.72 10.76 -15.09
C GLU A 272 -16.80 11.69 -14.56
N GLY A 273 -16.42 12.56 -13.63
CA GLY A 273 -17.34 13.51 -13.02
C GLY A 273 -16.76 14.16 -11.76
N PRO A 274 -17.56 14.98 -11.07
CA PRO A 274 -17.11 15.60 -9.83
C PRO A 274 -16.95 14.58 -8.70
N MET A 275 -16.08 14.92 -7.75
CA MET A 275 -15.93 14.19 -6.49
C MET A 275 -17.12 14.41 -5.58
N VAL A 276 -17.43 13.45 -4.72
CA VAL A 276 -18.37 13.65 -3.63
C VAL A 276 -17.74 14.54 -2.57
N ALA A 277 -18.47 15.57 -2.13
CA ALA A 277 -18.12 16.33 -0.94
C ALA A 277 -18.30 15.44 0.31
N LYS A 278 -17.22 14.77 0.72
CA LYS A 278 -17.20 13.91 1.90
C LYS A 278 -17.17 14.81 3.14
N GLY A 279 -18.16 14.64 4.01
CA GLY A 279 -18.33 15.35 5.27
C GLY A 279 -18.97 14.40 6.28
N ARG A 280 -20.02 14.84 6.99
CA ARG A 280 -20.87 13.93 7.80
C ARG A 280 -21.56 12.90 6.91
N ASP A 281 -21.94 11.75 7.47
CA ASP A 281 -22.55 10.60 6.77
C ASP A 281 -23.80 10.90 5.91
N GLU A 282 -24.36 12.11 6.01
CA GLU A 282 -25.42 12.64 5.13
C GLU A 282 -25.11 12.46 3.64
N PHE A 283 -23.82 12.46 3.23
CA PHE A 283 -23.43 12.25 1.83
C PHE A 283 -23.84 10.88 1.28
N LEU A 284 -24.02 9.87 2.15
CA LEU A 284 -24.51 8.54 1.75
C LEU A 284 -25.99 8.57 1.33
N ILE A 285 -26.77 9.50 1.89
CA ILE A 285 -28.21 9.64 1.61
C ILE A 285 -28.42 10.69 0.50
N PHE A 286 -27.70 11.80 0.57
CA PHE A 286 -27.81 12.95 -0.32
C PHE A 286 -26.44 13.41 -0.81
N PRO A 287 -25.81 12.68 -1.76
CA PRO A 287 -24.49 13.06 -2.25
C PRO A 287 -24.55 14.43 -2.92
N LYS A 288 -23.56 15.27 -2.58
CA LYS A 288 -23.32 16.58 -3.16
C LYS A 288 -21.95 16.57 -3.84
N SER A 289 -21.85 17.20 -5.00
CA SER A 289 -20.58 17.39 -5.69
C SER A 289 -19.69 18.33 -4.87
N LYS A 290 -18.42 18.00 -4.73
CA LYS A 290 -17.38 18.93 -4.28
C LYS A 290 -17.17 19.95 -5.40
N ASN A 291 -17.21 21.23 -5.05
CA ASN A 291 -17.04 22.31 -6.02
C ASN A 291 -15.69 22.20 -6.72
N ASP A 292 -15.68 22.50 -8.02
CA ASP A 292 -14.49 22.55 -8.88
C ASP A 292 -13.60 21.31 -8.79
N SER A 293 -14.22 20.15 -8.55
CA SER A 293 -13.52 18.87 -8.45
C SER A 293 -13.74 18.02 -9.69
N TYR A 294 -12.74 17.20 -10.00
CA TYR A 294 -12.77 16.26 -11.09
C TYR A 294 -12.08 14.96 -10.70
N GLN A 295 -12.70 13.84 -11.05
CA GLN A 295 -12.09 12.53 -11.01
C GLN A 295 -12.51 11.70 -12.23
N LEU A 296 -11.65 10.76 -12.61
CA LEU A 296 -11.91 9.73 -13.59
C LEU A 296 -11.64 8.37 -12.94
N CYS A 297 -12.60 7.47 -13.02
CA CYS A 297 -12.49 6.10 -12.53
C CYS A 297 -12.34 5.16 -13.72
N VAL A 298 -11.16 4.56 -13.87
CA VAL A 298 -10.88 3.47 -14.81
C VAL A 298 -11.57 2.19 -14.34
N ARG A 299 -12.25 1.50 -15.26
CA ARG A 299 -13.20 0.42 -14.95
C ARG A 299 -12.95 -0.89 -15.69
N THR A 300 -12.16 -0.88 -16.77
CA THR A 300 -11.93 -2.04 -17.63
C THR A 300 -10.43 -2.32 -17.79
N ASP A 301 -10.11 -3.59 -18.07
CA ASP A 301 -8.72 -4.01 -18.29
C ASP A 301 -8.09 -3.36 -19.54
N ASN A 302 -8.90 -3.04 -20.55
CA ASN A 302 -8.44 -2.31 -21.74
C ASN A 302 -7.97 -0.90 -21.38
N CYS A 303 -8.77 -0.20 -20.58
CA CYS A 303 -8.43 1.15 -20.11
C CYS A 303 -7.25 1.11 -19.13
N VAL A 304 -7.17 0.08 -18.27
CA VAL A 304 -5.98 -0.18 -17.45
C VAL A 304 -4.73 -0.32 -18.31
N SER A 305 -4.77 -1.14 -19.37
CA SER A 305 -3.63 -1.34 -20.26
C SER A 305 -3.17 -0.01 -20.90
N LEU A 306 -4.12 0.88 -21.22
CA LEU A 306 -3.82 2.24 -21.67
C LEU A 306 -3.13 3.07 -20.57
N PHE A 307 -3.61 3.06 -19.34
CA PHE A 307 -2.98 3.80 -18.24
C PHE A 307 -1.60 3.22 -17.89
N ASP A 308 -1.45 1.91 -17.85
CA ASP A 308 -0.19 1.21 -17.61
C ASP A 308 0.91 1.64 -18.59
N ARG A 309 0.61 1.70 -19.90
CA ARG A 309 1.57 2.19 -20.91
C ARG A 309 1.73 3.71 -20.90
N SER A 310 0.82 4.44 -20.27
CA SER A 310 0.83 5.91 -20.19
C SER A 310 1.50 6.43 -18.92
N LEU A 311 1.94 5.55 -18.01
CA LEU A 311 2.67 5.95 -16.82
C LEU A 311 4.02 6.54 -17.20
N CYS A 312 4.26 7.79 -16.78
CA CYS A 312 5.48 8.52 -17.11
C CYS A 312 6.38 8.73 -15.90
N ALA A 313 5.77 8.99 -14.74
CA ALA A 313 6.52 9.36 -13.55
C ALA A 313 5.83 9.01 -12.25
N VAL A 314 6.63 8.98 -11.18
CA VAL A 314 6.21 8.87 -9.79
C VAL A 314 6.93 9.92 -8.95
N ILE A 315 6.21 10.51 -8.01
CA ILE A 315 6.71 11.51 -7.08
C ILE A 315 6.52 10.93 -5.68
N TYR A 316 7.60 10.71 -4.94
CA TYR A 316 7.55 10.27 -3.55
C TYR A 316 7.69 11.47 -2.61
N PHE A 317 6.87 11.54 -1.57
CA PHE A 317 6.86 12.63 -0.60
C PHE A 317 7.26 12.14 0.79
N ALA A 318 8.23 12.82 1.40
CA ALA A 318 8.70 12.59 2.77
C ALA A 318 8.69 13.85 3.64
#